data_AF-A0A9X5PHY9-F1
#
_entry.id   AF-A0A9X5PHY9-F1
#
_cell.length_a   1.000
_cell.length_b   1.000
_cell.length_c   1.000
_cell.angle_alpha   90.00
_cell.angle_beta   90.00
_cell.angle_gamma   90.00
#
_symmetry.space_group_name_H-M   'P 1'
#
loop_
_entity.id
_entity.type
_entity.pdbx_description
1 polymer ?
#
loop_
_entity_poly.entity_id
_entity_poly.type
_entity_poly.pdbx_seq_one_letter_code
_entity_poly.pdbx_strand_id
1 'polypeptide(L)'
;MCQPKKDPDSQPLDKSSQVVYSMILPLIISIIGTIFTLIANSYIKDQADAAIASQTPYVILLTEYDIFNNRRGIFLSNQGKGVAIVESIKINGENKTSITHDDWIKLLNDKHLQSGCFDLAMPIHKGMAINEGSSIPIIATTVNYDNIFKQMEDINKQMGDHINNIGRLDFFRETFTLLKDEKTHNDNVEEKLNDLIDNEKNRMYQSIDNFEKNREELMLCSNDKIIKDLEGKIKIEITYTSLLDRKETPKPAERFNLYNNNQTSKP
;
A
#
# COMPACT_ATOMS: atom_id res chain seq x y z
N MET A 1 -21.91 -97.97 -33.34
CA MET A 1 -22.50 -96.61 -33.26
C MET A 1 -21.55 -95.74 -32.46
N CYS A 2 -21.31 -94.51 -32.93
CA CYS A 2 -20.21 -93.62 -32.55
C CYS A 2 -20.18 -93.27 -31.05
N GLN A 3 -18.95 -93.24 -30.48
CA GLN A 3 -18.66 -92.74 -29.13
C GLN A 3 -18.84 -91.21 -29.04
N PRO A 4 -19.28 -90.67 -27.89
CA PRO A 4 -18.79 -89.38 -27.45
C PRO A 4 -17.36 -89.56 -26.91
N LYS A 5 -16.42 -88.81 -27.48
CA LYS A 5 -15.05 -88.67 -26.98
C LYS A 5 -15.08 -88.29 -25.49
N LYS A 6 -14.53 -89.16 -24.63
CA LYS A 6 -14.02 -88.74 -23.33
C LYS A 6 -12.69 -88.05 -23.58
N ASP A 7 -12.64 -86.77 -23.26
CA ASP A 7 -11.41 -85.99 -23.22
C ASP A 7 -10.49 -86.58 -22.13
N PRO A 8 -9.24 -87.02 -22.43
CA PRO A 8 -8.40 -87.68 -21.45
C PRO A 8 -7.74 -86.74 -20.42
N ASP A 9 -7.87 -85.42 -20.57
CA ASP A 9 -7.00 -84.48 -19.86
C ASP A 9 -7.65 -83.72 -18.70
N SER A 10 -8.72 -84.25 -18.08
CA SER A 10 -9.23 -83.70 -16.82
C SER A 10 -8.55 -84.37 -15.61
N GLN A 11 -7.25 -84.07 -15.43
CA GLN A 11 -6.60 -84.31 -14.13
C GLN A 11 -7.29 -83.43 -13.06
N PRO A 12 -7.69 -83.99 -11.90
CA PRO A 12 -8.07 -83.15 -10.78
C PRO A 12 -6.83 -82.34 -10.37
N LEU A 13 -6.94 -81.01 -10.33
CA LEU A 13 -5.87 -80.16 -9.78
C LEU A 13 -5.44 -80.74 -8.44
N ASP A 14 -4.16 -81.09 -8.33
CA ASP A 14 -3.55 -81.60 -7.11
C ASP A 14 -3.88 -80.66 -5.93
N LYS A 15 -4.35 -81.23 -4.80
CA LYS A 15 -4.63 -80.49 -3.57
C LYS A 15 -3.42 -79.67 -3.10
N SER A 16 -2.20 -80.10 -3.43
CA SER A 16 -0.97 -79.33 -3.17
C SER A 16 -0.95 -78.00 -3.95
N SER A 17 -1.26 -78.03 -5.25
CA SER A 17 -1.39 -76.86 -6.11
C SER A 17 -2.48 -75.92 -5.60
N GLN A 18 -3.61 -76.45 -5.12
CA GLN A 18 -4.71 -75.63 -4.58
C GLN A 18 -4.31 -74.84 -3.32
N VAL A 19 -3.52 -75.44 -2.43
CA VAL A 19 -2.99 -74.77 -1.22
C VAL A 19 -1.96 -73.70 -1.59
N VAL A 20 -1.06 -74.01 -2.54
CA VAL A 20 -0.04 -73.08 -3.05
C VAL A 20 -0.69 -71.87 -3.72
N TYR A 21 -1.71 -72.06 -4.57
CA TYR A 21 -2.50 -70.96 -5.15
C TYR A 21 -3.26 -70.14 -4.08
N SER A 22 -3.78 -70.80 -3.03
CA SER A 22 -4.50 -70.11 -1.94
C SER A 22 -3.62 -69.24 -1.05
N MET A 23 -2.31 -69.49 -0.99
CA MET A 23 -1.35 -68.69 -0.21
C MET A 23 -0.63 -67.63 -1.06
N ILE A 24 -0.34 -67.94 -2.33
CA ILE A 24 0.37 -67.02 -3.23
C ILE A 24 -0.53 -65.89 -3.72
N LEU A 25 -1.81 -66.17 -4.03
CA LEU A 25 -2.72 -65.17 -4.57
C LEU A 25 -3.00 -64.02 -3.56
N PRO A 26 -3.27 -64.26 -2.27
CA PRO A 26 -3.43 -63.20 -1.28
C PRO A 26 -2.14 -62.39 -1.05
N LEU A 27 -0.96 -63.05 -1.12
CA LEU A 27 0.32 -62.37 -1.00
C LEU A 27 0.55 -61.39 -2.15
N ILE A 28 0.24 -61.80 -3.39
CA ILE A 28 0.33 -60.93 -4.57
C ILE A 28 -0.66 -59.76 -4.46
N ILE A 29 -1.89 -60.01 -4.04
CA ILE A 29 -2.89 -58.95 -3.81
C ILE A 29 -2.41 -57.98 -2.73
N SER A 30 -1.79 -58.46 -1.66
CA SER A 30 -1.23 -57.62 -0.59
C SER A 30 -0.06 -56.75 -1.08
N ILE A 31 0.84 -57.31 -1.90
CA ILE A 31 1.97 -56.56 -2.47
C ILE A 31 1.45 -55.48 -3.43
N ILE A 32 0.52 -55.84 -4.31
CA ILE A 32 -0.11 -54.89 -5.25
C ILE A 32 -0.83 -53.78 -4.49
N GLY A 33 -1.60 -54.13 -3.45
CA GLY A 33 -2.27 -53.16 -2.57
C GLY A 33 -1.28 -52.21 -1.88
N THR A 34 -0.15 -52.71 -1.41
CA THR A 34 0.90 -51.89 -0.78
C THR A 34 1.52 -50.92 -1.79
N ILE A 35 1.80 -51.37 -3.01
CA ILE A 35 2.32 -50.52 -4.10
C ILE A 35 1.31 -49.43 -4.45
N PHE A 36 0.03 -49.77 -4.62
CA PHE A 36 -1.01 -48.75 -4.87
C PHE A 36 -1.14 -47.74 -3.73
N THR A 37 -1.00 -48.19 -2.47
CA THR A 37 -1.03 -47.30 -1.30
C THR A 37 0.15 -46.34 -1.29
N LEU A 38 1.36 -46.81 -1.65
CA LEU A 38 2.55 -45.95 -1.77
C LEU A 38 2.39 -44.90 -2.87
N ILE A 39 1.87 -45.30 -4.04
CA ILE A 39 1.61 -44.37 -5.15
C ILE A 39 0.55 -43.33 -4.75
N ALA A 40 -0.54 -43.76 -4.10
CA ALA A 40 -1.57 -42.85 -3.61
C ALA A 40 -1.02 -41.85 -2.58
N ASN A 41 -0.18 -42.31 -1.65
CA ASN A 41 0.48 -41.43 -0.68
C ASN A 41 1.43 -40.42 -1.35
N SER A 42 2.18 -40.83 -2.37
CA SER A 42 3.03 -39.92 -3.15
C SER A 42 2.18 -38.86 -3.84
N TYR A 43 1.09 -39.27 -4.48
CA TYR A 43 0.19 -38.36 -5.19
C TYR A 43 -0.49 -37.35 -4.24
N ILE A 44 -0.96 -37.79 -3.06
CA ILE A 44 -1.53 -36.91 -2.04
C ILE A 44 -0.49 -35.91 -1.54
N LYS A 45 0.76 -36.36 -1.36
CA LYS A 45 1.86 -35.48 -0.97
C LYS A 45 2.13 -34.42 -2.04
N ASP A 46 2.20 -34.82 -3.31
CA ASP A 46 2.43 -33.89 -4.42
C ASP A 46 1.29 -32.88 -4.55
N GLN A 47 0.03 -33.30 -4.37
CA GLN A 47 -1.10 -32.37 -4.32
C GLN A 47 -1.04 -31.41 -3.13
N ALA A 48 -0.64 -31.90 -1.95
CA ALA A 48 -0.48 -31.05 -0.77
C ALA A 48 0.64 -30.03 -0.95
N ASP A 49 1.78 -30.44 -1.51
CA ASP A 49 2.91 -29.56 -1.81
C ASP A 49 2.53 -28.52 -2.89
N ALA A 50 1.77 -28.92 -3.92
CA ALA A 50 1.24 -28.00 -4.92
C ALA A 50 0.22 -27.00 -4.33
N ALA A 51 -0.65 -27.46 -3.43
CA ALA A 51 -1.61 -26.59 -2.73
C ALA A 51 -0.88 -25.58 -1.83
N ILE A 52 0.13 -26.01 -1.08
CA ILE A 52 0.98 -25.13 -0.26
C ILE A 52 1.71 -24.12 -1.16
N ALA A 53 2.32 -24.57 -2.25
CA ALA A 53 3.00 -23.69 -3.20
C ALA A 53 2.05 -22.65 -3.78
N SER A 54 0.79 -23.02 -4.07
CA SER A 54 -0.24 -22.10 -4.57
C SER A 54 -0.71 -21.06 -3.54
N GLN A 55 -0.43 -21.29 -2.25
CA GLN A 55 -0.76 -20.41 -1.13
C GLN A 55 0.51 -19.83 -0.48
N THR A 56 1.55 -19.58 -1.29
CA THR A 56 2.79 -18.98 -0.77
C THR A 56 2.59 -17.47 -0.63
N PRO A 57 2.81 -16.89 0.58
CA PRO A 57 2.84 -15.44 0.75
C PRO A 57 4.13 -14.84 0.17
N TYR A 58 4.02 -13.62 -0.34
CA TYR A 58 5.13 -12.85 -0.87
C TYR A 58 5.02 -11.43 -0.33
N VAL A 59 5.80 -11.15 0.71
CA VAL A 59 5.75 -9.87 1.43
C VAL A 59 6.81 -8.94 0.89
N ILE A 60 6.40 -7.71 0.64
CA ILE A 60 7.20 -6.68 0.02
C ILE A 60 7.03 -5.36 0.79
N LEU A 61 8.16 -4.69 0.99
CA LEU A 61 8.24 -3.31 1.45
C LEU A 61 8.42 -2.42 0.23
N LEU A 62 7.46 -1.55 -0.04
CA LEU A 62 7.47 -0.72 -1.22
C LEU A 62 6.94 0.68 -0.92
N THR A 63 7.38 1.63 -1.73
CA THR A 63 6.92 3.01 -1.67
C THR A 63 5.73 3.21 -2.59
N GLU A 64 4.53 3.35 -2.01
CA GLU A 64 3.26 3.39 -2.73
C GLU A 64 2.61 4.78 -2.60
N TYR A 65 1.80 5.14 -3.61
CA TYR A 65 0.84 6.24 -3.51
C TYR A 65 -0.55 5.64 -3.40
N ASP A 66 -1.14 5.72 -2.22
CA ASP A 66 -2.48 5.29 -1.91
C ASP A 66 -3.46 6.35 -2.42
N ILE A 67 -4.04 6.09 -3.59
CA ILE A 67 -4.97 6.98 -4.29
C ILE A 67 -6.23 7.22 -3.45
N PHE A 68 -6.68 6.23 -2.67
CA PHE A 68 -7.93 6.33 -1.90
C PHE A 68 -7.80 7.31 -0.75
N ASN A 69 -6.65 7.28 -0.06
CA ASN A 69 -6.36 8.20 1.04
C ASN A 69 -5.44 9.36 0.64
N ASN A 70 -5.19 9.50 -0.67
CA ASN A 70 -4.34 10.52 -1.28
C ASN A 70 -2.98 10.68 -0.58
N ARG A 71 -2.39 9.58 -0.10
CA ARG A 71 -1.19 9.61 0.74
C ARG A 71 -0.06 8.84 0.10
N ARG A 72 1.17 9.23 0.40
CA ARG A 72 2.36 8.53 -0.07
C ARG A 72 3.14 7.97 1.11
N GLY A 73 3.65 6.75 1.00
CA GLY A 73 4.30 6.14 2.15
C GLY A 73 5.10 4.90 1.81
N ILE A 74 5.68 4.32 2.85
CA ILE A 74 6.21 2.96 2.79
C ILE A 74 5.09 2.04 3.26
N PHE A 75 4.76 1.07 2.42
CA PHE A 75 3.72 0.08 2.65
C PHE A 75 4.34 -1.30 2.77
N LEU A 76 3.74 -2.10 3.65
CA LEU A 76 3.96 -3.52 3.78
C LEU A 76 2.83 -4.25 3.04
N SER A 77 3.13 -4.83 1.89
CA SER A 77 2.14 -5.52 1.08
C SER A 77 2.44 -7.01 0.98
N ASN A 78 1.39 -7.82 0.94
CA ASN A 78 1.49 -9.23 0.59
C ASN A 78 0.86 -9.45 -0.78
N GLN A 79 1.72 -9.58 -1.78
CA GLN A 79 1.37 -9.80 -3.19
C GLN A 79 1.24 -11.29 -3.53
N GLY A 80 1.46 -12.19 -2.55
CA GLY A 80 1.24 -13.62 -2.67
C GLY A 80 -0.17 -14.02 -2.24
N LYS A 81 -0.48 -15.32 -2.34
CA LYS A 81 -1.81 -15.89 -2.08
C LYS A 81 -1.99 -16.50 -0.68
N GLY A 82 -0.93 -16.50 0.12
CA GLY A 82 -0.95 -17.05 1.49
C GLY A 82 -1.01 -15.96 2.55
N VAL A 83 -1.22 -16.36 3.81
CA VAL A 83 -1.05 -15.46 4.96
C VAL A 83 0.41 -15.49 5.39
N ALA A 84 1.04 -14.30 5.49
CA ALA A 84 2.34 -14.12 6.11
C ALA A 84 2.20 -13.73 7.58
N ILE A 85 3.06 -14.24 8.45
CA ILE A 85 3.15 -13.87 9.86
C ILE A 85 4.47 -13.14 10.08
N VAL A 86 4.41 -11.93 10.66
CA VAL A 86 5.61 -11.15 10.98
C VAL A 86 6.40 -11.83 12.09
N GLU A 87 7.66 -12.16 11.84
CA GLU A 87 8.56 -12.79 12.82
C GLU A 87 9.48 -11.81 13.52
N SER A 88 10.02 -10.87 12.76
CA SER A 88 10.94 -9.86 13.29
C SER A 88 10.85 -8.58 12.50
N ILE A 89 11.11 -7.48 13.20
CA ILE A 89 11.15 -6.14 12.65
C ILE A 89 12.48 -5.55 13.09
N LYS A 90 13.24 -5.02 12.14
CA LYS A 90 14.45 -4.25 12.42
C LYS A 90 14.34 -2.87 11.80
N ILE A 91 14.67 -1.86 12.60
CA ILE A 91 14.87 -0.50 12.12
C ILE A 91 16.31 -0.11 12.35
N ASN A 92 17.02 0.30 11.29
CA ASN A 92 18.43 0.69 11.34
C ASN A 92 19.34 -0.37 12.02
N GLY A 93 18.99 -1.66 11.87
CA GLY A 93 19.73 -2.78 12.46
C GLY A 93 19.28 -3.17 13.87
N GLU A 94 18.45 -2.38 14.54
CA GLU A 94 17.92 -2.69 15.87
C GLU A 94 16.64 -3.51 15.79
N ASN A 95 16.59 -4.64 16.52
CA ASN A 95 15.37 -5.43 16.66
C ASN A 95 14.29 -4.65 17.42
N LYS A 96 13.07 -4.66 16.89
CA LYS A 96 11.87 -4.08 17.50
C LYS A 96 10.82 -5.17 17.66
N THR A 97 10.16 -5.21 18.82
CA THR A 97 9.01 -6.09 19.08
C THR A 97 7.75 -5.57 18.40
N SER A 98 7.62 -4.25 18.35
CA SER A 98 6.57 -3.49 17.70
C SER A 98 7.12 -2.13 17.28
N ILE A 99 6.50 -1.49 16.30
CA ILE A 99 6.72 -0.09 15.97
C ILE A 99 5.43 0.67 16.24
N THR A 100 5.44 1.55 17.23
CA THR A 100 4.30 2.39 17.60
C THR A 100 4.39 3.79 16.99
N HIS A 101 3.36 4.60 17.21
CA HIS A 101 3.34 6.01 16.83
C HIS A 101 4.53 6.79 17.44
N ASP A 102 4.76 6.63 18.74
CA ASP A 102 5.82 7.35 19.46
C ASP A 102 7.23 6.92 18.99
N ASP A 103 7.39 5.63 18.65
CA ASP A 103 8.64 5.12 18.08
C ASP A 103 8.97 5.79 16.76
N TRP A 104 7.97 5.98 15.90
CA TRP A 104 8.13 6.70 14.64
C TRP A 104 8.48 8.16 14.83
N ILE A 105 7.77 8.88 15.71
CA ILE A 105 8.07 10.29 16.01
C ILE A 105 9.52 10.43 16.46
N LYS A 106 9.95 9.58 17.40
CA LYS A 106 11.32 9.58 17.90
C LYS A 106 12.32 9.30 16.78
N LEU A 107 12.09 8.26 15.99
CA LEU A 107 12.97 7.87 14.89
C LEU A 107 13.11 8.98 13.83
N LEU A 108 12.00 9.63 13.46
CA LEU A 108 11.99 10.72 12.49
C LEU A 108 12.76 11.93 13.02
N ASN A 109 12.52 12.31 14.27
CA ASN A 109 13.22 13.42 14.92
C ASN A 109 14.73 13.15 15.05
N ASP A 110 15.12 11.94 15.46
CA ASP A 110 16.52 11.49 15.55
C ASP A 110 17.26 11.54 14.20
N LYS A 111 16.52 11.46 13.09
CA LYS A 111 17.05 11.56 11.71
C LYS A 111 16.88 12.94 11.08
N HIS A 112 16.47 13.94 11.86
CA HIS A 112 16.16 15.29 11.40
C HIS A 112 15.15 15.28 10.24
N LEU A 113 14.13 14.44 10.34
CA LEU A 113 12.98 14.40 9.44
C LEU A 113 11.80 15.12 10.11
N GLN A 114 10.97 15.79 9.32
CA GLN A 114 9.80 16.51 9.82
C GLN A 114 8.70 15.51 10.18
N SER A 115 8.62 15.11 11.45
CA SER A 115 7.63 14.15 11.95
C SER A 115 6.18 14.60 11.71
N GLY A 116 5.91 15.91 11.75
CA GLY A 116 4.61 16.49 11.43
C GLY A 116 4.15 16.34 9.99
N CYS A 117 5.01 15.83 9.09
CA CYS A 117 4.65 15.51 7.70
C CYS A 117 4.17 14.08 7.49
N PHE A 118 4.10 13.26 8.55
CA PHE A 118 3.76 11.85 8.44
C PHE A 118 2.53 11.49 9.27
N ASP A 119 1.56 10.84 8.61
CA ASP A 119 0.48 10.13 9.29
C ASP A 119 0.98 8.72 9.59
N LEU A 120 0.98 8.38 10.87
CA LEU A 120 1.60 7.17 11.36
C LEU A 120 0.55 6.07 11.39
N ALA A 121 0.75 5.11 10.51
CA ALA A 121 -0.17 4.02 10.29
C ALA A 121 -0.15 2.97 11.41
N MET A 122 -1.04 1.99 11.29
CA MET A 122 -1.24 0.94 12.31
C MET A 122 0.09 0.34 12.79
N PRO A 123 0.25 0.10 14.11
CA PRO A 123 1.45 -0.52 14.64
C PRO A 123 1.72 -1.89 14.00
N ILE A 124 2.94 -2.10 13.53
CA ILE A 124 3.39 -3.43 13.10
C ILE A 124 4.11 -4.09 14.26
N HIS A 125 3.78 -5.35 14.54
CA HIS A 125 4.37 -6.11 15.64
C HIS A 125 4.63 -7.57 15.24
N LYS A 126 5.51 -8.23 15.99
CA LYS A 126 5.72 -9.68 15.86
C LYS A 126 4.39 -10.43 16.05
N GLY A 127 4.16 -11.46 15.24
CA GLY A 127 2.94 -12.27 15.22
C GLY A 127 1.78 -11.65 14.42
N MET A 128 1.94 -10.44 13.88
CA MET A 128 0.92 -9.83 13.03
C MET A 128 0.75 -10.61 11.72
N ALA A 129 -0.50 -10.88 11.35
CA ALA A 129 -0.85 -11.52 10.08
C ALA A 129 -1.00 -10.49 8.96
N ILE A 130 -0.42 -10.79 7.80
CA ILE A 130 -0.51 -10.01 6.56
C ILE A 130 -1.23 -10.89 5.54
N ASN A 131 -2.50 -10.57 5.28
CA ASN A 131 -3.38 -11.35 4.42
C ASN A 131 -3.06 -11.17 2.94
N GLU A 132 -3.51 -12.10 2.09
CA GLU A 132 -3.44 -11.98 0.62
C GLU A 132 -4.02 -10.65 0.16
N GLY A 133 -3.30 -9.96 -0.73
CA GLY A 133 -3.73 -8.71 -1.35
C GLY A 133 -3.78 -7.51 -0.40
N SER A 134 -3.35 -7.67 0.86
CA SER A 134 -3.29 -6.53 1.79
C SER A 134 -2.12 -5.61 1.46
N SER A 135 -2.33 -4.30 1.65
CA SER A 135 -1.30 -3.26 1.67
C SER A 135 -1.51 -2.42 2.92
N ILE A 136 -0.58 -2.54 3.87
CA ILE A 136 -0.64 -1.91 5.18
C ILE A 136 0.37 -0.77 5.19
N PRO A 137 -0.05 0.49 5.36
CA PRO A 137 0.90 1.57 5.49
C PRO A 137 1.74 1.34 6.75
N ILE A 138 3.05 1.51 6.65
CA ILE A 138 3.96 1.52 7.80
C ILE A 138 4.13 2.95 8.30
N ILE A 139 4.33 3.85 7.34
CA ILE A 139 4.45 5.28 7.52
C ILE A 139 3.99 5.93 6.22
N ALA A 140 3.06 6.87 6.31
CA ALA A 140 2.56 7.60 5.15
C ALA A 140 2.63 9.10 5.42
N THR A 141 2.60 9.92 4.38
CA THR A 141 2.59 11.36 4.52
C THR A 141 1.21 11.84 4.99
N THR A 142 1.18 12.84 5.86
CA THR A 142 -0.04 13.61 6.09
C THR A 142 -0.27 14.44 4.84
N VAL A 143 -1.18 14.01 3.99
CA VAL A 143 -1.53 14.80 2.83
C VAL A 143 -2.84 15.53 3.11
N ASN A 144 -2.71 16.79 3.52
CA ASN A 144 -3.86 17.64 3.77
C ASN A 144 -4.30 18.38 2.48
N TYR A 145 -4.49 17.64 1.38
CA TYR A 145 -5.00 18.23 0.14
C TYR A 145 -6.41 18.81 0.35
N ASP A 146 -7.22 18.22 1.24
CA ASP A 146 -8.54 18.76 1.57
C ASP A 146 -8.45 20.17 2.18
N ASN A 147 -7.46 20.48 3.04
CA ASN A 147 -7.22 21.87 3.45
C ASN A 147 -6.75 22.75 2.30
N ILE A 148 -5.91 22.25 1.39
CA ILE A 148 -5.38 23.08 0.29
C ILE A 148 -6.52 23.47 -0.65
N PHE A 149 -7.36 22.51 -1.05
CA PHE A 149 -8.53 22.79 -1.91
C PHE A 149 -9.53 23.71 -1.22
N LYS A 150 -9.84 23.46 0.06
CA LYS A 150 -10.75 24.31 0.82
C LYS A 150 -10.21 25.73 1.02
N GLN A 151 -8.91 25.88 1.32
CA GLN A 151 -8.28 27.20 1.41
C GLN A 151 -8.29 27.91 0.05
N MET A 152 -8.02 27.19 -1.04
CA MET A 152 -8.05 27.76 -2.39
C MET A 152 -9.47 28.20 -2.79
N GLU A 153 -10.50 27.45 -2.39
CA GLU A 153 -11.91 27.84 -2.54
C GLU A 153 -12.26 29.08 -1.69
N ASP A 154 -11.86 29.11 -0.42
CA ASP A 154 -12.07 30.23 0.49
C ASP A 154 -11.39 31.52 -0.03
N ILE A 155 -10.20 31.41 -0.59
CA ILE A 155 -9.47 32.54 -1.20
C ILE A 155 -10.12 32.98 -2.48
N ASN A 156 -10.50 32.06 -3.37
CA ASN A 156 -11.23 32.41 -4.59
C ASN A 156 -12.51 33.18 -4.25
N LYS A 157 -13.21 32.79 -3.18
CA LYS A 157 -14.37 33.50 -2.67
C LYS A 157 -14.00 34.90 -2.16
N GLN A 158 -12.98 35.03 -1.31
CA GLN A 158 -12.51 36.33 -0.82
C GLN A 158 -12.06 37.26 -1.96
N MET A 159 -11.35 36.73 -2.97
CA MET A 159 -10.96 37.47 -4.16
C MET A 159 -12.17 37.95 -4.95
N GLY A 160 -13.17 37.09 -5.15
CA GLY A 160 -14.43 37.46 -5.77
C GLY A 160 -15.14 38.61 -5.04
N ASP A 161 -15.16 38.57 -3.70
CA ASP A 161 -15.76 39.63 -2.87
C ASP A 161 -15.00 40.95 -3.00
N HIS A 162 -13.66 40.93 -2.98
CA HIS A 162 -12.84 42.13 -3.19
C HIS A 162 -13.00 42.72 -4.60
N ILE A 163 -13.01 41.88 -5.65
CA ILE A 163 -13.23 42.32 -7.04
C ILE A 163 -14.61 42.99 -7.17
N ASN A 164 -15.65 42.39 -6.58
CA ASN A 164 -16.99 42.98 -6.59
C ASN A 164 -17.04 44.33 -5.86
N ASN A 165 -16.36 44.45 -4.71
CA ASN A 165 -16.29 45.71 -3.97
C ASN A 165 -15.54 46.79 -4.74
N ILE A 166 -14.40 46.46 -5.35
CA ILE A 166 -13.64 47.36 -6.22
C ILE A 166 -14.52 47.83 -7.38
N GLY A 167 -15.19 46.90 -8.08
CA GLY A 167 -16.08 47.23 -9.19
C GLY A 167 -17.25 48.15 -8.79
N ARG A 168 -17.83 47.96 -7.59
CA ARG A 168 -18.85 48.87 -7.06
C ARG A 168 -18.29 50.27 -6.78
N LEU A 169 -17.10 50.35 -6.18
CA LEU A 169 -16.46 51.63 -5.87
C LEU A 169 -16.03 52.36 -7.15
N ASP A 170 -15.49 51.65 -8.14
CA ASP A 170 -15.15 52.18 -9.46
C ASP A 170 -16.40 52.70 -10.18
N PHE A 171 -17.53 51.99 -10.12
CA PHE A 171 -18.80 52.48 -10.66
C PHE A 171 -19.27 53.77 -9.99
N PHE A 172 -19.16 53.87 -8.65
CA PHE A 172 -19.48 55.12 -7.94
C PHE A 172 -18.55 56.25 -8.33
N ARG A 173 -17.25 55.99 -8.48
CA ARG A 173 -16.26 56.96 -8.95
C ARG A 173 -16.64 57.47 -10.33
N GLU A 174 -16.85 56.59 -11.31
CA GLU A 174 -17.24 56.96 -12.67
C GLU A 174 -18.55 57.75 -12.71
N THR A 175 -19.54 57.33 -11.94
CA THR A 175 -20.83 58.05 -11.82
C THR A 175 -20.63 59.45 -11.24
N PHE A 176 -19.78 59.60 -10.22
CA PHE A 176 -19.46 60.90 -9.62
C PHE A 176 -18.70 61.81 -10.60
N THR A 177 -17.78 61.25 -11.40
CA THR A 177 -17.07 61.97 -12.47
C THR A 177 -18.02 62.39 -13.61
N LEU A 178 -19.01 61.56 -13.96
CA LEU A 178 -19.99 61.87 -15.03
C LEU A 178 -21.04 62.89 -14.60
N LEU A 179 -21.44 62.89 -13.32
CA LEU A 179 -22.37 63.86 -12.74
C LEU A 179 -21.70 65.18 -12.34
N LYS A 180 -20.46 65.41 -12.82
CA LYS A 180 -19.66 66.61 -12.57
C LYS A 180 -20.34 67.85 -13.18
N ASP A 181 -21.19 68.48 -12.39
CA ASP A 181 -21.67 69.84 -12.63
C ASP A 181 -20.70 70.81 -11.93
N GLU A 182 -20.18 71.80 -12.66
CA GLU A 182 -19.04 72.67 -12.27
C GLU A 182 -19.22 73.45 -10.94
N LYS A 183 -20.40 73.39 -10.31
CA LYS A 183 -20.75 74.18 -9.11
C LYS A 183 -20.79 73.42 -7.78
N THR A 184 -20.68 72.10 -7.75
CA THR A 184 -20.80 71.33 -6.49
C THR A 184 -19.78 70.20 -6.35
N HIS A 185 -18.66 70.29 -7.07
CA HIS A 185 -17.62 69.28 -6.98
C HIS A 185 -16.90 69.36 -5.63
N ASN A 186 -16.82 68.24 -4.94
CA ASN A 186 -16.10 68.09 -3.69
C ASN A 186 -14.96 67.10 -3.93
N ASP A 187 -13.79 67.62 -4.29
CA ASP A 187 -12.59 66.84 -4.62
C ASP A 187 -12.22 65.82 -3.52
N ASN A 188 -12.59 66.13 -2.27
CA ASN A 188 -12.45 65.27 -1.09
C ASN A 188 -13.24 63.95 -1.21
N VAL A 189 -14.32 63.90 -2.00
CA VAL A 189 -15.13 62.69 -2.21
C VAL A 189 -14.46 61.76 -3.22
N GLU A 190 -13.90 62.30 -4.29
CA GLU A 190 -13.16 61.52 -5.29
C GLU A 190 -11.86 60.95 -4.71
N GLU A 191 -11.13 61.75 -3.93
CA GLU A 191 -9.95 61.32 -3.18
C GLU A 191 -10.30 60.16 -2.22
N LYS A 192 -11.36 60.29 -1.43
CA LYS A 192 -11.84 59.21 -0.54
C LYS A 192 -12.27 57.95 -1.28
N LEU A 193 -12.87 58.07 -2.47
CA LEU A 193 -13.24 56.91 -3.29
C LEU A 193 -12.00 56.18 -3.79
N ASN A 194 -10.99 56.91 -4.25
CA ASN A 194 -9.71 56.33 -4.65
C ASN A 194 -9.01 55.63 -3.48
N ASP A 195 -8.99 56.27 -2.30
CA ASP A 195 -8.44 55.65 -1.08
C ASP A 195 -9.16 54.34 -0.73
N LEU A 196 -10.49 54.28 -0.87
CA LEU A 196 -11.26 53.06 -0.59
C LEU A 196 -10.95 51.96 -1.61
N ILE A 197 -10.80 52.30 -2.89
CA ILE A 197 -10.44 51.36 -3.95
C ILE A 197 -9.04 50.79 -3.69
N ASP A 198 -8.07 51.66 -3.38
CA ASP A 198 -6.70 51.24 -3.13
C ASP A 198 -6.58 50.41 -1.85
N ASN A 199 -7.37 50.73 -0.82
CA ASN A 199 -7.46 49.90 0.39
C ASN A 199 -8.01 48.50 0.09
N GLU A 200 -9.05 48.37 -0.74
CA GLU A 200 -9.58 47.05 -1.12
C GLU A 200 -8.59 46.26 -1.99
N LYS A 201 -7.86 46.91 -2.91
CA LYS A 201 -6.77 46.27 -3.65
C LYS A 201 -5.67 45.78 -2.72
N ASN A 202 -5.26 46.59 -1.74
CA ASN A 202 -4.24 46.22 -0.77
C ASN A 202 -4.68 45.02 0.09
N ARG A 203 -5.95 44.98 0.52
CA ARG A 203 -6.52 43.82 1.23
C ARG A 203 -6.50 42.56 0.37
N MET A 204 -6.88 42.68 -0.91
CA MET A 204 -6.82 41.56 -1.85
C MET A 204 -5.40 41.04 -2.02
N TYR A 205 -4.40 41.92 -2.20
CA TYR A 205 -2.99 41.51 -2.29
C TYR A 205 -2.48 40.85 -1.00
N GLN A 206 -2.87 41.35 0.17
CA GLN A 206 -2.53 40.72 1.45
C GLN A 206 -3.12 39.31 1.59
N SER A 207 -4.34 39.08 1.09
CA SER A 207 -4.95 37.74 1.08
C SER A 207 -4.19 36.77 0.16
N ILE A 208 -3.67 37.25 -0.98
CA ILE A 208 -2.81 36.47 -1.88
C ILE A 208 -1.47 36.15 -1.21
N ASP A 209 -0.78 37.14 -0.65
CA ASP A 209 0.52 36.95 -0.02
C ASP A 209 0.44 35.98 1.17
N ASN A 210 -0.60 36.11 2.00
CA ASN A 210 -0.86 35.19 3.10
C ASN A 210 -1.11 33.75 2.61
N PHE A 211 -1.81 33.59 1.48
CA PHE A 211 -1.99 32.28 0.87
C PHE A 211 -0.67 31.70 0.36
N GLU A 212 0.12 32.47 -0.37
CA GLU A 212 1.39 31.98 -0.91
C GLU A 212 2.34 31.54 0.20
N LYS A 213 2.40 32.32 1.28
CA LYS A 213 3.18 31.97 2.47
C LYS A 213 2.67 30.70 3.16
N ASN A 214 1.36 30.57 3.36
CA ASN A 214 0.76 29.36 3.93
C ASN A 214 0.90 28.15 3.01
N ARG A 215 0.88 28.35 1.68
CA ARG A 215 1.10 27.32 0.66
C ARG A 215 2.53 26.81 0.73
N GLU A 216 3.52 27.67 0.88
CA GLU A 216 4.92 27.27 1.07
C GLU A 216 5.10 26.47 2.37
N GLU A 217 4.46 26.87 3.46
CA GLU A 217 4.44 26.11 4.73
C GLU A 217 3.73 24.75 4.59
N LEU A 218 2.64 24.66 3.81
CA LEU A 218 1.93 23.40 3.52
C LEU A 218 2.69 22.51 2.52
N MET A 219 3.51 23.11 1.64
CA MET A 219 4.39 22.40 0.69
C MET A 219 5.70 21.92 1.33
N LEU A 220 5.98 22.27 2.59
CA LEU A 220 7.12 21.71 3.35
C LEU A 220 7.07 20.17 3.36
N CYS A 221 5.85 19.60 3.33
CA CYS A 221 5.62 18.17 3.27
C CYS A 221 5.61 17.58 1.84
N SER A 222 6.40 18.13 0.90
CA SER A 222 6.46 17.63 -0.48
C SER A 222 6.79 16.13 -0.52
N ASN A 223 5.81 15.36 -1.02
CA ASN A 223 5.82 13.89 -1.02
C ASN A 223 7.11 13.29 -1.60
N ASP A 224 7.71 13.89 -2.64
CA ASP A 224 8.87 13.30 -3.32
C ASP A 224 10.17 13.43 -2.53
N LYS A 225 10.40 14.60 -1.91
CA LYS A 225 11.64 14.86 -1.14
C LYS A 225 11.60 14.12 0.19
N ILE A 226 10.47 14.19 0.89
CA ILE A 226 10.31 13.57 2.20
C ILE A 226 10.41 12.05 2.13
N ILE A 227 9.83 11.43 1.10
CA ILE A 227 9.91 9.99 0.91
C ILE A 227 11.33 9.55 0.53
N LYS A 228 12.05 10.31 -0.31
CA LYS A 228 13.47 10.03 -0.59
C LYS A 228 14.34 10.14 0.65
N ASP A 229 14.12 11.17 1.47
CA ASP A 229 14.85 11.35 2.72
C ASP A 229 14.54 10.22 3.72
N LEU A 230 13.29 9.77 3.78
CA LEU A 230 12.86 8.62 4.57
C LEU A 230 13.56 7.32 4.10
N GLU A 231 13.54 7.03 2.79
CA GLU A 231 14.19 5.86 2.20
C GLU A 231 15.71 5.83 2.45
N GLY A 232 16.35 7.01 2.38
CA GLY A 232 17.79 7.17 2.56
C GLY A 232 18.26 7.15 4.01
N LYS A 233 17.44 7.61 4.97
CA LYS A 233 17.83 7.74 6.38
C LYS A 233 17.32 6.63 7.29
N ILE A 234 16.28 5.90 6.86
CA ILE A 234 15.64 4.86 7.65
C ILE A 234 15.66 3.55 6.86
N LYS A 235 16.31 2.54 7.44
CA LYS A 235 16.34 1.17 6.94
C LYS A 235 15.33 0.33 7.71
N ILE A 236 14.35 -0.22 7.02
CA ILE A 236 13.34 -1.12 7.59
C ILE A 236 13.61 -2.51 7.01
N GLU A 237 13.69 -3.51 7.88
CA GLU A 237 13.73 -4.92 7.50
C GLU A 237 12.63 -5.65 8.27
N ILE A 238 11.82 -6.42 7.56
CA ILE A 238 10.78 -7.25 8.16
C ILE A 238 11.04 -8.67 7.68
N THR A 239 11.01 -9.65 8.59
CA THR A 239 11.03 -11.06 8.22
C THR A 239 9.67 -11.67 8.52
N TYR A 240 9.23 -12.60 7.69
CA TYR A 240 7.96 -13.27 7.82
C TYR A 240 8.08 -14.78 7.64
N THR A 241 7.14 -15.52 8.22
CA THR A 241 6.91 -16.93 7.94
C THR A 241 5.59 -17.07 7.20
N SER A 242 5.44 -18.16 6.43
CA SER A 242 4.14 -18.54 5.90
C SER A 242 3.41 -19.39 6.92
N LEU A 243 2.11 -19.17 7.07
CA LEU A 243 1.27 -20.02 7.92
C LEU A 243 1.28 -21.50 7.48
N LEU A 244 1.59 -21.76 6.20
CA LEU A 244 1.46 -23.08 5.57
C LEU A 244 2.80 -23.74 5.21
N ASP A 245 3.92 -23.03 5.33
CA ASP A 245 5.24 -23.55 4.98
C ASP A 245 5.79 -24.35 6.18
N ARG A 246 6.01 -25.66 5.98
CA ARG A 246 6.48 -26.58 7.04
C ARG A 246 7.96 -26.37 7.42
N LYS A 247 8.67 -25.49 6.70
CA LYS A 247 10.04 -25.10 7.02
C LYS A 247 10.03 -23.80 7.82
N GLU A 248 10.46 -23.88 9.07
CA GLU A 248 10.50 -22.77 10.04
C GLU A 248 11.44 -21.61 9.67
N THR A 249 12.16 -21.67 8.54
CA THR A 249 13.09 -20.60 8.17
C THR A 249 12.34 -19.33 7.73
N PRO A 250 12.43 -18.23 8.49
CA PRO A 250 11.79 -16.97 8.13
C PRO A 250 12.39 -16.41 6.84
N LYS A 251 11.55 -15.80 6.01
CA LYS A 251 11.93 -15.13 4.76
C LYS A 251 11.96 -13.62 4.99
N PRO A 252 12.98 -12.89 4.51
CA PRO A 252 12.94 -11.43 4.54
C PRO A 252 11.88 -10.92 3.56
N ALA A 253 11.16 -9.86 3.93
CA ALA A 253 10.37 -9.08 2.98
C ALA A 253 11.33 -8.41 1.99
N GLU A 254 11.01 -8.50 0.71
CA GLU A 254 11.81 -7.85 -0.33
C GLU A 254 11.56 -6.34 -0.31
N ARG A 255 12.59 -5.53 -0.55
CA ARG A 255 12.47 -4.07 -0.63
C ARG A 255 12.54 -3.65 -2.09
N PHE A 256 11.48 -3.04 -2.60
CA PHE A 256 11.48 -2.45 -3.94
C PHE A 256 11.42 -0.92 -3.82
N ASN A 257 12.51 -0.27 -4.21
CA ASN A 257 12.52 1.17 -4.43
C ASN A 257 11.96 1.43 -5.83
N LEU A 258 10.69 1.80 -5.95
CA LEU A 258 10.04 2.14 -7.23
C LEU A 258 10.73 3.32 -7.97
N TYR A 259 11.60 4.07 -7.29
CA TYR A 259 12.39 5.15 -7.88
C TYR A 259 13.65 4.72 -8.64
N ASN A 260 14.00 3.42 -8.66
CA ASN A 260 15.19 2.94 -9.36
C ASN A 260 14.89 2.37 -10.77
N ASN A 261 13.84 2.87 -11.45
CA ASN A 261 13.56 2.53 -12.86
C ASN A 261 14.41 3.30 -13.89
N ASN A 262 15.53 3.90 -13.47
CA ASN A 262 16.58 4.36 -14.38
C ASN A 262 17.91 3.68 -14.03
N GLN A 263 18.01 2.38 -14.33
CA GLN A 263 19.20 1.68 -14.81
C GLN A 263 19.02 0.17 -14.61
N THR A 264 18.48 -0.51 -15.62
CA THR A 264 19.28 -1.31 -16.56
C THR A 264 18.29 -2.12 -17.39
N SER A 265 18.02 -1.61 -18.58
CA SER A 265 17.66 -2.46 -19.69
C SER A 265 18.86 -3.35 -20.06
N LYS A 266 18.55 -4.63 -20.31
CA LYS A 266 19.30 -5.65 -21.09
C LYS A 266 20.37 -6.48 -20.36
N PRO A 267 20.59 -7.74 -20.78
CA PRO A 267 20.54 -8.28 -22.17
C PRO A 267 19.16 -8.47 -22.79
#